data_AF-A0A4U5VEP7-F1
#
_entry.id   AF-A0A4U5VEP7-F1
#
_cell.length_a   1.000
_cell.length_b   1.000
_cell.length_c   1.000
_cell.angle_alpha   90.00
_cell.angle_beta   90.00
_cell.angle_gamma   90.00
#
_symmetry.space_group_name_H-M   'P 1'
#
loop_
_entity.id
_entity.type
_entity.pdbx_description
1 polymer ?
#
loop_
_entity_poly.entity_id
_entity_poly.type
_entity_poly.pdbx_seq_one_letter_code
_entity_poly.pdbx_strand_id
1 'polypeptide(L)'
;MLFALRSGFSLRKAQQMPFLLGLRLQALRKEKSRDAARSRRGKENFEFYELAKMLPLPGAITSQLDKASIIRLTISYLKMRDFANQGDPPWNLRMEGPPPNTSVKETCDVPVGPRLSPARLCSGDAAPSAG
;
A
#
# COMPACT_ATOMS: atom_id res chain seq x y z
N MET A 1 -20.44 -14.26 -67.97
CA MET A 1 -20.03 -13.59 -66.71
C MET A 1 -21.28 -13.05 -66.03
N LEU A 2 -21.51 -13.39 -64.74
CA LEU A 2 -22.34 -12.69 -63.71
C LEU A 2 -22.90 -13.74 -62.71
N PHE A 3 -22.19 -14.01 -61.61
CA PHE A 3 -22.77 -14.67 -60.41
C PHE A 3 -21.90 -14.48 -59.14
N ALA A 4 -21.12 -13.38 -59.07
CA ALA A 4 -20.05 -13.21 -58.07
C ALA A 4 -20.28 -12.05 -57.06
N LEU A 5 -21.51 -11.56 -56.88
CA LEU A 5 -21.82 -10.50 -55.91
C LEU A 5 -23.12 -10.76 -55.12
N ARG A 6 -23.07 -11.61 -54.08
CA ARG A 6 -24.06 -11.55 -52.98
C ARG A 6 -23.65 -12.07 -51.59
N SER A 7 -22.50 -12.74 -51.44
CA SER A 7 -22.13 -13.43 -50.18
C SER A 7 -21.06 -12.73 -49.31
N GLY A 8 -20.67 -11.50 -49.65
CA GLY A 8 -19.52 -10.80 -49.03
C GLY A 8 -19.72 -10.23 -47.62
N PHE A 9 -20.92 -10.32 -47.02
CA PHE A 9 -21.22 -9.62 -45.75
C PHE A 9 -21.09 -10.49 -44.48
N SER A 10 -20.96 -11.82 -44.60
CA SER A 10 -21.02 -12.73 -43.44
C SER A 10 -19.65 -13.03 -42.82
N LEU A 11 -18.59 -13.17 -43.63
CA LEU A 11 -17.30 -13.68 -43.16
C LEU A 11 -16.54 -12.71 -42.24
N ARG A 12 -16.71 -11.39 -42.39
CA ARG A 12 -16.14 -10.39 -41.47
C ARG A 12 -16.76 -10.44 -40.07
N LYS A 13 -18.01 -10.88 -39.91
CA LYS A 13 -18.62 -11.03 -38.57
C LYS A 13 -17.92 -12.11 -37.76
N ALA A 14 -17.61 -13.27 -38.35
CA ALA A 14 -16.97 -14.37 -37.65
C ALA A 14 -15.57 -13.98 -37.08
N GLN A 15 -14.76 -13.26 -37.86
CA GLN A 15 -13.43 -12.80 -37.43
C GLN A 15 -13.48 -11.69 -36.36
N GLN A 16 -14.57 -10.91 -36.29
CA GLN A 16 -14.73 -9.78 -35.35
C GLN A 16 -15.05 -10.22 -33.91
N MET A 17 -15.75 -11.34 -33.73
CA MET A 17 -16.24 -11.81 -32.42
C MET A 17 -15.15 -12.05 -31.36
N PRO A 18 -13.99 -12.70 -31.64
CA PRO A 18 -12.96 -12.91 -30.62
C PRO A 18 -12.36 -11.59 -30.09
N PHE A 19 -12.26 -10.55 -30.92
CA PHE A 19 -11.74 -9.24 -30.50
C PHE A 19 -12.71 -8.53 -29.54
N LEU A 20 -14.02 -8.57 -29.84
CA LEU A 20 -15.06 -8.03 -28.96
C LEU A 20 -15.18 -8.82 -27.64
N LEU A 21 -14.99 -10.14 -27.67
CA LEU A 21 -14.93 -10.96 -26.46
C LEU A 21 -13.72 -10.61 -25.59
N GLY A 22 -12.55 -10.40 -26.20
CA GLY A 22 -11.34 -9.96 -25.51
C GLY A 22 -11.50 -8.61 -24.82
N LEU A 23 -12.09 -7.62 -25.51
CA LEU A 23 -12.41 -6.32 -24.93
C LEU A 23 -13.44 -6.43 -23.80
N ARG A 24 -14.48 -7.25 -23.95
CA ARG A 24 -15.49 -7.51 -22.91
C ARG A 24 -14.88 -8.17 -21.66
N LEU A 25 -13.96 -9.12 -21.83
CA LEU A 25 -13.21 -9.75 -20.74
C LEU A 25 -12.27 -8.76 -20.04
N GLN A 26 -11.60 -7.88 -20.79
CA GLN A 26 -10.79 -6.80 -20.19
C GLN A 26 -11.65 -5.81 -19.40
N ALA A 27 -12.83 -5.43 -19.92
CA ALA A 27 -13.78 -4.58 -19.22
C ALA A 27 -14.24 -5.24 -17.90
N LEU A 28 -14.64 -6.52 -17.92
CA LEU A 28 -15.04 -7.27 -16.72
C LEU A 28 -13.90 -7.40 -15.69
N ARG A 29 -12.65 -7.57 -16.12
CA ARG A 29 -11.49 -7.59 -15.20
C ARG A 29 -11.23 -6.22 -14.56
N LYS A 30 -11.33 -5.14 -15.34
CA LYS A 30 -11.23 -3.75 -14.84
C LYS A 30 -12.37 -3.43 -13.87
N GLU A 31 -13.58 -3.88 -14.18
CA GLU A 31 -14.77 -3.74 -13.33
C GLU A 31 -14.58 -4.44 -11.98
N LYS A 32 -14.20 -5.73 -11.98
CA LYS A 32 -13.92 -6.48 -10.74
C LYS A 32 -12.80 -5.85 -9.90
N SER A 33 -11.77 -5.29 -10.54
CA SER A 33 -10.70 -4.55 -9.85
C SER A 33 -11.21 -3.23 -9.23
N ARG A 34 -12.06 -2.50 -9.95
CA ARG A 34 -12.72 -1.27 -9.48
C ARG A 34 -13.59 -1.54 -8.26
N ASP A 35 -14.40 -2.60 -8.29
CA ASP A 35 -15.27 -2.97 -7.18
C ASP A 35 -14.49 -3.51 -5.98
N ALA A 36 -13.40 -4.28 -6.20
CA ALA A 36 -12.50 -4.67 -5.12
C ALA A 36 -11.84 -3.44 -4.45
N ALA A 37 -11.42 -2.44 -5.23
CA ALA A 37 -10.87 -1.19 -4.70
C ALA A 37 -11.93 -0.34 -3.96
N ARG A 38 -13.17 -0.28 -4.47
CA ARG A 38 -14.31 0.37 -3.79
C ARG A 38 -14.67 -0.35 -2.48
N SER A 39 -14.73 -1.68 -2.49
CA SER A 39 -15.01 -2.50 -1.30
C SER A 39 -13.98 -2.26 -0.20
N ARG A 40 -12.69 -2.29 -0.54
CA ARG A 40 -11.61 -1.96 0.41
C ARG A 40 -11.77 -0.56 1.00
N ARG A 41 -11.97 0.46 0.16
CA ARG A 41 -12.22 1.86 0.59
C ARG A 41 -13.48 2.02 1.45
N GLY A 42 -14.53 1.25 1.17
CA GLY A 42 -15.74 1.23 2.00
C GLY A 42 -15.50 0.60 3.37
N LYS A 43 -14.78 -0.52 3.40
CA LYS A 43 -14.46 -1.26 4.64
C LYS A 43 -13.51 -0.47 5.55
N GLU A 44 -12.43 0.09 5.01
CA GLU A 44 -11.52 0.94 5.78
C GLU A 44 -12.28 2.17 6.32
N ASN A 45 -13.12 2.83 5.50
CA ASN A 45 -13.96 3.95 5.96
C ASN A 45 -14.86 3.57 7.13
N PHE A 46 -15.55 2.43 7.06
CA PHE A 46 -16.38 1.93 8.15
C PHE A 46 -15.57 1.71 9.44
N GLU A 47 -14.40 1.07 9.34
CA GLU A 47 -13.52 0.85 10.50
C GLU A 47 -12.99 2.16 11.11
N PHE A 48 -12.69 3.18 10.29
CA PHE A 48 -12.36 4.53 10.79
C PHE A 48 -13.52 5.16 11.58
N TYR A 49 -14.77 5.00 11.14
CA TYR A 49 -15.94 5.54 11.85
C TYR A 49 -16.26 4.76 13.13
N GLU A 50 -16.14 3.44 13.13
CA GLU A 50 -16.28 2.64 14.37
C GLU A 50 -15.18 2.99 15.37
N LEU A 51 -13.93 3.16 14.92
CA LEU A 51 -12.85 3.65 15.76
C LEU A 51 -13.17 5.03 16.36
N ALA A 52 -13.66 5.97 15.55
CA ALA A 52 -14.05 7.30 15.99
C ALA A 52 -15.15 7.30 17.08
N LYS A 53 -16.05 6.31 17.08
CA LYS A 53 -17.07 6.12 18.13
C LYS A 53 -16.52 5.58 19.44
N MET A 54 -15.36 4.92 19.43
CA MET A 54 -14.72 4.36 20.63
C MET A 54 -13.82 5.36 21.37
N LEU A 55 -13.56 6.55 20.81
CA LEU A 55 -12.85 7.62 21.52
C LEU A 55 -13.72 8.16 22.68
N PRO A 56 -13.13 8.62 23.79
CA PRO A 56 -13.85 9.24 24.91
C PRO A 56 -14.29 10.67 24.57
N LEU A 57 -15.03 10.84 23.47
CA LEU A 57 -15.47 12.12 22.93
C LEU A 57 -16.93 12.01 22.44
N PRO A 58 -17.74 13.08 22.55
CA PRO A 58 -19.10 13.08 22.01
C PRO A 58 -19.13 12.79 20.50
N GLY A 59 -20.05 11.91 20.07
CA GLY A 59 -20.18 11.50 18.65
C GLY A 59 -20.43 12.66 17.67
N ALA A 60 -21.04 13.75 18.15
CA ALA A 60 -21.22 14.97 17.36
C ALA A 60 -19.87 15.61 16.93
N ILE A 61 -18.83 15.47 17.77
CA ILE A 61 -17.49 15.99 17.48
C ILE A 61 -16.70 14.96 16.66
N THR A 62 -16.74 13.67 17.02
CA THR A 62 -15.94 12.64 16.33
C THR A 62 -16.38 12.39 14.90
N SER A 63 -17.65 12.67 14.56
CA SER A 63 -18.15 12.63 13.18
C SER A 63 -17.56 13.69 12.24
N GLN A 64 -17.00 14.79 12.76
CA GLN A 64 -16.37 15.86 11.97
C GLN A 64 -14.84 15.71 11.85
N LEU A 65 -14.23 14.74 12.55
CA LEU A 65 -12.79 14.54 12.52
C LEU A 65 -12.33 13.95 11.18
N ASP A 66 -11.22 14.49 10.67
CA ASP A 66 -10.51 13.87 9.56
C ASP A 66 -9.82 12.55 9.98
N LYS A 67 -9.56 11.69 9.00
CA LYS A 67 -8.95 10.37 9.21
C LYS A 67 -7.61 10.41 9.95
N ALA A 68 -6.78 11.42 9.70
CA ALA A 68 -5.47 11.53 10.34
C ALA A 68 -5.61 11.97 11.80
N SER A 69 -6.55 12.87 12.12
CA SER A 69 -6.88 13.24 13.49
C SER A 69 -7.48 12.08 14.29
N ILE A 70 -8.36 11.26 13.72
CA ILE A 70 -8.87 10.05 14.38
C ILE A 70 -7.72 9.15 14.84
N ILE A 71 -6.75 8.88 13.94
CA ILE A 71 -5.57 8.05 14.27
C ILE A 71 -4.68 8.72 15.32
N ARG A 72 -4.34 10.00 15.15
CA ARG A 72 -3.51 10.74 16.12
C ARG A 72 -4.12 10.74 17.52
N LEU A 73 -5.42 10.99 17.62
CA LEU A 73 -6.15 10.99 18.90
C LEU A 73 -6.25 9.58 19.50
N THR A 74 -6.50 8.55 18.69
CA THR A 74 -6.50 7.15 19.17
C THR A 74 -5.15 6.77 19.77
N ILE A 75 -4.05 7.05 19.06
CA ILE A 75 -2.69 6.74 19.53
C ILE A 75 -2.39 7.50 20.83
N SER A 76 -2.72 8.79 20.89
CA SER A 76 -2.53 9.60 22.10
C SER A 76 -3.36 9.09 23.28
N TYR A 77 -4.63 8.71 23.05
CA TYR A 77 -5.51 8.16 24.07
C TYR A 77 -4.96 6.86 24.67
N LEU A 78 -4.53 5.91 23.84
CA LEU A 78 -3.91 4.66 24.31
C LEU A 78 -2.64 4.94 25.11
N LYS A 79 -1.72 5.76 24.58
CA LYS A 79 -0.47 6.13 25.30
C LYS A 79 -0.73 6.82 26.63
N MET A 80 -1.73 7.69 26.72
CA MET A 80 -2.11 8.37 27.97
C MET A 80 -2.77 7.41 28.97
N ARG A 81 -3.59 6.46 28.50
CA ARG A 81 -4.21 5.44 29.34
C ARG A 81 -3.16 4.47 29.91
N ASP A 82 -2.22 4.05 29.08
CA ASP A 82 -1.14 3.15 29.49
C ASP A 82 -0.20 3.85 30.48
N PHE A 83 0.14 5.12 30.24
CA PHE A 83 0.84 5.98 31.21
C PHE A 83 0.08 6.12 32.54
N ALA A 84 -1.23 6.38 32.52
CA ALA A 84 -2.04 6.49 33.73
C ALA A 84 -2.11 5.19 34.54
N ASN A 85 -1.94 4.02 33.89
CA ASN A 85 -1.94 2.71 34.52
C ASN A 85 -0.55 2.27 35.03
N GLN A 86 0.54 2.70 34.38
CA GLN A 86 1.90 2.21 34.62
C GLN A 86 2.83 3.24 35.28
N GLY A 87 2.48 4.52 35.26
CA GLY A 87 3.31 5.62 35.80
C GLY A 87 4.45 6.08 34.89
N ASP A 88 4.94 5.23 33.99
CA ASP A 88 6.06 5.55 33.08
C ASP A 88 5.60 6.03 31.70
N PRO A 89 6.02 7.23 31.24
CA PRO A 89 5.67 7.72 29.91
C PRO A 89 6.39 6.95 28.79
N PRO A 90 5.68 6.40 27.78
CA PRO A 90 6.29 5.64 26.68
C PRO A 90 7.12 6.49 25.70
N TRP A 91 7.29 7.80 25.94
CA TRP A 91 8.25 8.66 25.23
C TRP A 91 9.59 8.79 25.96
N ASN A 92 9.70 8.39 27.23
CA ASN A 92 10.95 8.49 28.00
C ASN A 92 12.05 7.55 27.46
N LEU A 93 11.68 6.38 26.89
CA LEU A 93 12.63 5.43 26.29
C LEU A 93 13.33 5.93 25.01
N ARG A 94 12.96 7.10 24.46
CA ARG A 94 13.51 7.61 23.19
C ARG A 94 14.32 8.92 23.33
N MET A 95 14.36 9.54 24.50
CA MET A 95 15.03 10.84 24.67
C MET A 95 16.51 10.75 25.05
N GLU A 96 17.01 9.59 25.51
CA GLU A 96 18.42 9.41 25.87
C GLU A 96 19.28 9.04 24.65
N GLY A 97 19.39 9.98 23.72
CA GLY A 97 20.45 10.02 22.71
C GLY A 97 21.22 11.32 22.91
N PRO A 98 22.56 11.31 23.12
CA PRO A 98 23.29 12.52 23.47
C PRO A 98 23.06 13.66 22.47
N PRO A 99 22.82 14.90 22.93
CA PRO A 99 22.64 16.03 22.03
C PRO A 99 23.94 16.24 21.22
N PRO A 100 23.86 16.51 19.90
CA PRO A 100 25.02 16.89 19.11
C PRO A 100 25.49 18.28 19.56
N ASN A 101 26.43 18.30 20.49
CA ASN A 101 27.01 19.52 21.02
C ASN A 101 27.97 20.17 20.01
N THR A 102 28.13 21.48 20.15
CA THR A 102 28.67 22.38 19.14
C THR A 102 30.20 22.41 19.08
N SER A 103 30.76 22.18 17.89
CA SER A 103 32.01 22.75 17.36
C SER A 103 33.25 22.82 18.27
N VAL A 104 34.19 21.89 18.06
CA VAL A 104 35.64 22.19 18.02
C VAL A 104 36.27 21.58 16.76
N LYS A 105 37.38 22.16 16.31
CA LYS A 105 38.03 21.94 15.00
C LYS A 105 39.44 21.37 15.21
N GLU A 106 39.81 20.34 14.44
CA GLU A 106 41.16 19.83 14.03
C GLU A 106 40.93 18.36 13.58
N THR A 107 41.19 17.90 12.34
CA THR A 107 42.47 17.72 11.63
C THR A 107 43.43 16.78 12.40
N CYS A 108 43.95 15.66 11.88
CA CYS A 108 43.90 15.03 10.54
C CYS A 108 42.80 13.92 10.46
N ASP A 109 42.82 12.80 9.72
CA ASP A 109 43.73 12.25 8.68
C ASP A 109 43.02 11.30 7.67
N VAL A 110 43.67 10.92 6.56
CA VAL A 110 43.14 10.22 5.37
C VAL A 110 44.29 9.46 4.65
N PRO A 111 44.14 8.34 3.88
CA PRO A 111 43.08 7.32 3.71
C PRO A 111 43.59 5.85 3.85
N VAL A 112 42.74 4.84 3.57
CA VAL A 112 42.95 3.72 2.58
C VAL A 112 42.00 2.53 2.88
N GLY A 113 41.36 1.96 1.84
CA GLY A 113 40.63 0.67 1.91
C GLY A 113 39.35 0.64 1.05
N PRO A 114 39.20 -0.26 0.05
CA PRO A 114 38.24 -0.05 -1.03
C PRO A 114 36.82 -0.60 -0.82
N ARG A 115 35.87 0.10 -1.47
CA ARG A 115 34.51 -0.37 -1.77
C ARG A 115 34.51 -1.76 -2.41
N LEU A 116 33.51 -2.56 -2.02
CA LEU A 116 32.83 -3.48 -2.95
C LEU A 116 31.34 -3.11 -2.98
N SER A 117 30.80 -2.93 -4.19
CA SER A 117 29.41 -2.52 -4.45
C SER A 117 28.62 -3.68 -5.08
N PRO A 118 27.27 -3.67 -5.03
CA PRO A 118 26.47 -4.87 -5.20
C PRO A 118 26.17 -5.21 -6.66
N ALA A 119 26.12 -6.51 -6.98
CA ALA A 119 25.68 -7.02 -8.27
C ALA A 119 24.59 -8.11 -8.11
N ARG A 120 23.56 -8.02 -8.96
CA ARG A 120 22.47 -9.00 -9.11
C ARG A 120 22.99 -10.24 -9.84
N LEU A 121 22.35 -11.41 -9.65
CA LEU A 121 21.59 -12.08 -10.71
C LEU A 121 20.67 -13.18 -10.16
N CYS A 122 19.63 -13.52 -10.93
CA CYS A 122 18.67 -14.59 -10.65
C CYS A 122 19.04 -15.89 -11.39
N SER A 123 18.23 -16.93 -11.11
CA SER A 123 17.91 -18.08 -11.99
C SER A 123 18.76 -19.36 -11.84
N GLY A 124 18.10 -20.52 -11.91
CA GLY A 124 18.75 -21.82 -12.08
C GLY A 124 18.02 -22.99 -11.42
N ASP A 125 17.23 -23.73 -12.21
CA ASP A 125 16.49 -24.95 -11.89
C ASP A 125 17.28 -26.07 -11.18
N ALA A 126 16.58 -26.90 -10.38
CA ALA A 126 17.11 -28.16 -9.86
C ALA A 126 16.01 -29.25 -9.75
N ALA A 127 16.07 -30.24 -10.64
CA ALA A 127 15.37 -31.52 -10.56
C ALA A 127 16.04 -32.52 -11.54
N PRO A 128 15.87 -33.85 -11.39
CA PRO A 128 15.86 -34.64 -10.16
C PRO A 128 17.00 -35.69 -10.16
N SER A 129 17.42 -36.18 -9.00
CA SER A 129 18.40 -37.27 -8.89
C SER A 129 17.72 -38.65 -8.82
N ALA A 130 18.04 -39.54 -9.75
CA ALA A 130 17.68 -40.95 -9.69
C ALA A 130 18.65 -41.73 -8.79
N GLY A 131 18.13 -42.77 -8.11
CA GLY A 131 18.85 -43.73 -7.27
C GLY A 131 17.90 -44.83 -6.83
#